data_AF-A0A2W4KD37-F1
#
_entry.id   AF-A0A2W4KD37-F1
#
_cell.length_a   1.000
_cell.length_b   1.000
_cell.length_c   1.000
_cell.angle_alpha   90.00
_cell.angle_beta   90.00
_cell.angle_gamma   90.00
#
_symmetry.space_group_name_H-M   'P 1'
#
loop_
_entity.id
_entity.type
_entity.pdbx_description
1 polymer ?
#
loop_
_entity_poly.entity_id
_entity_poly.type
_entity_poly.pdbx_seq_one_letter_code
_entity_poly.pdbx_strand_id
1 'polypeptide(L)'
;MQEQKQVRKSRCSILRPKRKLALLLAFAPLLLSESLNPALADAISPHITSGGKVYSEERPNREFFGNGMSGRLSEASHLRFTGEQAYDDGDLPLALKKLSKAVQLDPGDPTGHFMYARAMTAKINRDLKKGVAIDQEMMTDCIDEWKLIALHDADNFEQAEAKAQWRRLARIAKEMNMPEEEKPSRFARLMGRGRGKLASKEKPKLAQKETDDFKEKENPGRPLNEIERPFKEYQ
;
A
#
# COMPACT_ATOMS: atom_id res chain seq x y z
N MET A 1 58.62 -28.44 -21.92
CA MET A 1 58.02 -28.35 -20.58
C MET A 1 56.52 -28.51 -20.73
N GLN A 2 55.94 -29.52 -20.08
CA GLN A 2 54.59 -30.01 -20.34
C GLN A 2 53.52 -29.23 -19.56
N GLU A 3 52.48 -28.82 -20.28
CA GLU A 3 51.26 -28.16 -19.80
C GLU A 3 50.33 -29.18 -19.12
N GLN A 4 50.03 -29.02 -17.83
CA GLN A 4 49.03 -29.84 -17.14
C GLN A 4 47.66 -29.17 -17.18
N LYS A 5 46.77 -29.67 -18.06
CA LYS A 5 45.34 -29.36 -18.08
C LYS A 5 44.60 -30.16 -16.98
N GLN A 6 44.15 -29.47 -15.93
CA GLN A 6 43.24 -30.05 -14.94
C GLN A 6 41.79 -30.05 -15.45
N VAL A 7 41.27 -31.23 -15.76
CA VAL A 7 39.88 -31.51 -16.10
C VAL A 7 39.05 -31.63 -14.81
N ARG A 8 38.17 -30.66 -14.53
CA ARG A 8 37.23 -30.74 -13.41
C ARG A 8 36.00 -31.55 -13.81
N LYS A 9 35.76 -32.66 -13.09
CA LYS A 9 34.63 -33.58 -13.26
C LYS A 9 33.34 -32.98 -12.70
N SER A 10 32.36 -32.75 -13.57
CA SER A 10 30.98 -32.42 -13.23
C SER A 10 30.26 -33.63 -12.63
N ARG A 11 29.86 -33.57 -11.36
CA ARG A 11 28.99 -34.59 -10.75
C ARG A 11 27.53 -34.23 -11.02
N CYS A 12 26.94 -34.94 -11.97
CA CYS A 12 25.51 -34.91 -12.26
C CYS A 12 24.80 -35.88 -11.31
N SER A 13 24.06 -35.37 -10.31
CA SER A 13 23.22 -36.18 -9.43
C SER A 13 21.88 -36.47 -10.10
N ILE A 14 21.78 -37.68 -10.65
CA ILE A 14 20.56 -38.28 -11.18
C ILE A 14 19.62 -38.61 -10.02
N LEU A 15 18.58 -37.79 -9.82
CA LEU A 15 17.47 -38.09 -8.92
C LEU A 15 16.45 -38.99 -9.63
N ARG A 16 16.27 -40.18 -9.07
CA ARG A 16 15.36 -41.23 -9.55
C ARG A 16 13.90 -40.84 -9.34
N PRO A 17 13.01 -40.99 -10.34
CA PRO A 17 11.58 -40.94 -10.12
C PRO A 17 11.04 -42.35 -9.80
N LYS A 18 9.81 -42.35 -9.24
CA LYS A 18 8.88 -43.49 -9.05
C LYS A 18 8.99 -44.20 -7.71
N ARG A 19 7.97 -43.95 -6.86
CA ARG A 19 7.07 -44.98 -6.32
C ARG A 19 5.84 -44.34 -5.63
N LYS A 20 4.67 -44.58 -6.24
CA LYS A 20 3.35 -44.88 -5.61
C LYS A 20 2.74 -43.74 -4.77
N LEU A 21 1.75 -42.96 -5.17
CA LEU A 21 0.57 -43.22 -6.02
C LEU A 21 -0.22 -44.47 -5.59
N ALA A 22 -0.58 -44.56 -4.31
CA ALA A 22 -1.55 -45.51 -3.77
C ALA A 22 -2.01 -45.14 -2.33
N LEU A 23 -2.18 -43.85 -2.02
CA LEU A 23 -2.66 -43.43 -0.69
C LEU A 23 -3.48 -42.13 -0.79
N LEU A 24 -4.47 -42.14 -1.68
CA LEU A 24 -5.29 -40.96 -2.01
C LEU A 24 -6.80 -41.21 -1.94
N LEU A 25 -7.25 -42.31 -1.32
CA LEU A 25 -8.66 -42.75 -1.38
C LEU A 25 -9.23 -43.29 -0.05
N ALA A 26 -8.69 -42.87 1.10
CA ALA A 26 -9.19 -43.29 2.43
C ALA A 26 -9.36 -42.16 3.45
N PHE A 27 -9.43 -40.89 3.01
CA PHE A 27 -9.72 -39.73 3.87
C PHE A 27 -10.87 -38.89 3.29
N ALA A 28 -11.98 -39.56 2.96
CA ALA A 28 -13.14 -38.95 2.30
C ALA A 28 -14.45 -38.91 3.13
N PRO A 29 -14.43 -38.98 4.48
CA PRO A 29 -15.57 -38.45 5.23
C PRO A 29 -15.12 -37.67 6.46
N LEU A 30 -14.40 -36.55 6.28
CA LEU A 30 -14.21 -35.57 7.36
C LEU A 30 -14.15 -34.13 6.83
N LEU A 31 -14.81 -33.86 5.71
CA LEU A 31 -14.89 -32.53 5.07
C LEU A 31 -16.32 -31.95 5.04
N LEU A 32 -17.24 -32.51 5.82
CA LEU A 32 -18.64 -32.05 5.87
C LEU A 32 -19.03 -31.37 7.21
N SER A 33 -18.06 -31.11 8.10
CA SER A 33 -18.33 -30.52 9.42
C SER A 33 -17.97 -29.04 9.56
N GLU A 34 -17.58 -28.34 8.49
CA GLU A 34 -17.04 -26.97 8.59
C GLU A 34 -18.07 -25.82 8.53
N SER A 35 -19.37 -26.06 8.34
CA SER A 35 -20.31 -24.97 8.06
C SER A 35 -21.13 -24.44 9.25
N LEU A 36 -20.73 -24.75 10.49
CA LEU A 36 -21.31 -24.12 11.68
C LEU A 36 -20.23 -23.46 12.53
N ASN A 37 -19.32 -22.71 11.88
CA ASN A 37 -18.83 -21.54 12.58
C ASN A 37 -20.08 -20.70 12.83
N PRO A 38 -20.50 -20.47 14.09
CA PRO A 38 -21.52 -19.49 14.35
C PRO A 38 -21.08 -18.25 13.57
N ALA A 39 -21.96 -17.71 12.74
CA ALA A 39 -21.78 -16.35 12.24
C ALA A 39 -21.60 -15.54 13.52
N LEU A 40 -20.33 -15.27 13.87
CA LEU A 40 -19.94 -14.45 14.99
C LEU A 40 -20.52 -13.11 14.59
N ALA A 41 -21.74 -12.89 15.09
CA ALA A 41 -22.57 -11.75 14.80
C ALA A 41 -21.66 -10.54 14.80
N ASP A 42 -21.63 -9.85 13.67
CA ASP A 42 -20.84 -8.66 13.36
C ASP A 42 -19.98 -8.26 14.56
N ALA A 43 -18.74 -8.74 14.58
CA ALA A 43 -17.75 -8.15 15.46
C ALA A 43 -17.72 -6.68 15.06
N ILE A 44 -18.46 -5.86 15.82
CA ILE A 44 -18.61 -4.43 15.64
C ILE A 44 -17.20 -3.94 15.40
N SER A 45 -16.94 -3.49 14.17
CA SER A 45 -15.59 -3.12 13.74
C SER A 45 -14.95 -2.31 14.86
N PRO A 46 -13.76 -2.67 15.33
CA PRO A 46 -13.13 -1.98 16.44
C PRO A 46 -13.08 -0.49 16.10
N HIS A 47 -13.88 0.31 16.82
CA HIS A 47 -13.99 1.73 16.55
C HIS A 47 -12.59 2.35 16.61
N ILE A 48 -12.25 3.16 15.61
CA ILE A 48 -10.98 3.89 15.63
C ILE A 48 -11.00 4.79 16.86
N THR A 49 -10.16 4.45 17.82
CA THR A 49 -9.90 5.29 18.98
C THR A 49 -8.48 5.78 18.85
N SER A 50 -8.27 7.08 19.06
CA SER A 50 -6.94 7.69 18.99
C SER A 50 -5.98 7.20 20.09
N GLY A 51 -6.41 6.33 21.01
CA GLY A 51 -5.58 5.87 22.14
C GLY A 51 -5.08 7.00 23.04
N GLY A 52 -5.72 8.17 23.00
CA GLY A 52 -5.24 9.38 23.69
C GLY A 52 -4.12 10.14 22.98
N LYS A 53 -3.73 9.74 21.76
CA LYS A 53 -2.77 10.45 20.91
C LYS A 53 -3.30 11.84 20.56
N VAL A 54 -2.44 12.84 20.71
CA VAL A 54 -2.71 14.22 20.32
C VAL A 54 -2.09 14.48 18.95
N TYR A 55 -2.92 14.75 17.95
CA TYR A 55 -2.51 15.03 16.56
C TYR A 55 -2.32 16.52 16.30
N SER A 56 -3.05 17.37 17.04
CA SER A 56 -2.99 18.82 16.92
C SER A 56 -3.36 19.48 18.23
N GLU A 57 -2.65 20.54 18.59
CA GLU A 57 -2.98 21.38 19.75
C GLU A 57 -3.96 22.51 19.39
N GLU A 58 -4.28 22.67 18.10
CA GLU A 58 -5.16 23.74 17.64
C GLU A 58 -6.59 23.53 18.15
N ARG A 59 -7.14 24.57 18.79
CA ARG A 59 -8.52 24.55 19.28
C ARG A 59 -9.52 24.52 18.11
N PRO A 60 -10.72 23.95 18.32
CA PRO A 60 -11.80 24.03 17.34
C PRO A 60 -12.20 25.49 17.08
N ASN A 61 -12.46 25.84 15.81
CA ASN A 61 -12.94 27.15 15.39
C ASN A 61 -14.45 27.30 15.66
N ARG A 62 -14.77 27.64 16.91
CA ARG A 62 -16.15 27.81 17.39
C ARG A 62 -16.86 29.02 16.79
N GLU A 63 -16.12 30.01 16.32
CA GLU A 63 -16.69 31.22 15.73
C GLU A 63 -17.34 30.93 14.38
N PHE A 64 -16.68 30.12 13.55
CA PHE A 64 -17.17 29.79 12.22
C PHE A 64 -18.07 28.54 12.20
N PHE A 65 -17.69 27.47 12.90
CA PHE A 65 -18.42 26.19 12.86
C PHE A 65 -19.41 26.01 14.03
N GLY A 66 -19.44 26.93 14.99
CA GLY A 66 -20.32 26.86 16.16
C GLY A 66 -19.77 25.98 17.29
N ASN A 67 -20.60 25.80 18.31
CA ASN A 67 -20.25 25.07 19.53
C ASN A 67 -20.75 23.61 19.50
N GLY A 68 -20.14 22.76 20.32
CA GLY A 68 -20.58 21.37 20.52
C GLY A 68 -20.02 20.38 19.49
N MET A 69 -20.61 19.19 19.43
CA MET A 69 -20.11 18.09 18.61
C MET A 69 -20.33 18.35 17.11
N SER A 70 -21.51 18.86 16.71
CA SER A 70 -21.83 19.11 15.30
C SER A 70 -20.87 20.10 14.64
N GLY A 71 -20.51 21.19 15.34
CA GLY A 71 -19.52 22.15 14.85
C GLY A 71 -18.14 21.55 14.69
N ARG A 72 -17.70 20.73 15.66
CA ARG A 72 -16.41 20.01 15.58
C ARG A 72 -16.35 19.05 14.40
N LEU A 73 -17.39 18.25 14.16
CA LEU A 73 -17.42 17.30 13.04
C LEU A 73 -17.50 18.01 11.69
N SER A 74 -18.20 19.16 11.63
CA SER A 74 -18.25 20.00 10.43
C SER A 74 -16.89 20.62 10.12
N GLU A 75 -16.18 21.12 11.15
CA GLU A 75 -14.80 21.59 11.01
C GLU A 75 -13.86 20.47 10.57
N ALA A 76 -13.97 19.27 11.19
CA ALA A 76 -13.14 18.11 10.83
C ALA A 76 -13.32 17.74 9.35
N SER A 77 -14.56 17.67 8.88
CA SER A 77 -14.87 17.38 7.47
C SER A 77 -14.30 18.44 6.54
N HIS A 78 -14.46 19.73 6.87
CA HIS A 78 -13.91 20.83 6.08
C HIS A 78 -12.37 20.78 6.03
N LEU A 79 -11.72 20.50 7.15
CA LEU A 79 -10.27 20.34 7.24
C LEU A 79 -9.78 19.12 6.45
N ARG A 80 -10.54 18.02 6.43
CA ARG A 80 -10.22 16.85 5.62
C ARG A 80 -10.21 17.19 4.14
N PHE A 81 -11.27 17.82 3.62
CA PHE A 81 -11.35 18.20 2.21
C PHE A 81 -10.26 19.20 1.79
N THR A 82 -10.01 20.23 2.60
CA THR A 82 -8.95 21.21 2.31
C THR A 82 -7.55 20.61 2.45
N GLY A 83 -7.36 19.65 3.36
CA GLY A 83 -6.12 18.90 3.49
C GLY A 83 -5.86 17.94 2.34
N GLU A 84 -6.90 17.29 1.82
CA GLU A 84 -6.85 16.46 0.60
C GLU A 84 -6.48 17.31 -0.62
N GLN A 85 -7.12 18.47 -0.80
CA GLN A 85 -6.75 19.40 -1.86
C GLN A 85 -5.28 19.85 -1.75
N ALA A 86 -4.82 20.22 -0.55
CA ALA A 86 -3.42 20.59 -0.33
C ALA A 86 -2.45 19.43 -0.61
N TYR A 87 -2.87 18.18 -0.36
CA TYR A 87 -2.10 16.99 -0.71
C TYR A 87 -1.96 16.84 -2.22
N ASP A 88 -3.05 17.01 -2.96
CA ASP A 88 -3.08 16.94 -4.43
C ASP A 88 -2.24 18.06 -5.07
N ASP A 89 -2.29 19.27 -4.49
CA ASP A 89 -1.45 20.41 -4.88
C ASP A 89 0.04 20.20 -4.51
N GLY A 90 0.36 19.19 -3.72
CA GLY A 90 1.72 18.85 -3.30
C GLY A 90 2.26 19.70 -2.14
N ASP A 91 1.42 20.53 -1.52
CA ASP A 91 1.71 21.28 -0.29
C ASP A 91 1.57 20.37 0.94
N LEU A 92 2.55 19.46 1.07
CA LEU A 92 2.58 18.49 2.16
C LEU A 92 2.60 19.11 3.57
N PRO A 93 3.31 20.23 3.84
CA PRO A 93 3.22 20.92 5.12
C PRO A 93 1.79 21.35 5.48
N LEU A 94 1.07 21.97 4.53
CA LEU A 94 -0.31 22.40 4.76
C LEU A 94 -1.25 21.20 4.90
N ALA A 95 -1.11 20.20 4.03
CA ALA A 95 -1.91 18.97 4.08
C ALA A 95 -1.78 18.29 5.45
N LEU A 96 -0.55 18.09 5.94
CA LEU A 96 -0.30 17.50 7.26
C LEU A 96 -0.94 18.31 8.39
N LYS A 97 -0.81 19.64 8.35
CA LYS A 97 -1.40 20.53 9.35
C LYS A 97 -2.93 20.40 9.39
N LYS A 98 -3.58 20.41 8.23
CA LYS A 98 -5.05 20.33 8.12
C LYS A 98 -5.56 18.96 8.51
N LEU A 99 -4.93 17.91 8.01
CA LEU A 99 -5.33 16.52 8.25
C LEU A 99 -5.09 16.08 9.70
N SER A 100 -3.99 16.50 10.33
CA SER A 100 -3.76 16.18 11.75
C SER A 100 -4.82 16.82 12.65
N LYS A 101 -5.22 18.06 12.35
CA LYS A 101 -6.33 18.71 13.06
C LYS A 101 -7.67 18.03 12.76
N ALA A 102 -7.93 17.62 11.53
CA ALA A 102 -9.15 16.88 11.19
C ALA A 102 -9.29 15.60 12.04
N VAL A 103 -8.24 14.79 12.09
CA VAL A 103 -8.16 13.57 12.91
C VAL A 103 -8.27 13.86 14.40
N GLN A 104 -7.71 14.98 14.89
CA GLN A 104 -7.87 15.41 16.28
C GLN A 104 -9.33 15.71 16.65
N LEU A 105 -10.07 16.34 15.73
CA LEU A 105 -11.44 16.78 15.95
C LEU A 105 -12.43 15.63 15.84
N ASP A 106 -12.19 14.72 14.90
CA ASP A 106 -12.95 13.49 14.67
C ASP A 106 -12.03 12.25 14.56
N PRO A 107 -11.65 11.64 15.70
CA PRO A 107 -10.83 10.43 15.71
C PRO A 107 -11.54 9.19 15.16
N GLY A 108 -12.86 9.25 14.95
CA GLY A 108 -13.65 8.13 14.46
C GLY A 108 -13.71 8.05 12.93
N ASP A 109 -13.19 9.04 12.20
CA ASP A 109 -13.21 9.11 10.74
C ASP A 109 -12.04 8.32 10.11
N PRO A 110 -12.27 7.11 9.55
CA PRO A 110 -11.22 6.32 8.92
C PRO A 110 -10.60 7.02 7.71
N THR A 111 -11.39 7.79 6.95
CA THR A 111 -10.90 8.50 5.76
C THR A 111 -9.96 9.63 6.17
N GLY A 112 -10.22 10.31 7.30
CA GLY A 112 -9.31 11.30 7.89
C GLY A 112 -7.94 10.69 8.22
N HIS A 113 -7.92 9.55 8.91
CA HIS A 113 -6.68 8.83 9.22
C HIS A 113 -5.95 8.36 7.95
N PHE A 114 -6.69 7.83 6.97
CA PHE A 114 -6.12 7.40 5.69
C PHE A 114 -5.42 8.52 4.94
N MET A 115 -6.08 9.68 4.78
CA MET A 115 -5.49 10.84 4.13
C MET A 115 -4.27 11.37 4.88
N TYR A 116 -4.33 11.41 6.22
CA TYR A 116 -3.20 11.82 7.04
C TYR A 116 -1.99 10.90 6.86
N ALA A 117 -2.19 9.58 6.88
CA ALA A 117 -1.15 8.58 6.66
C ALA A 117 -0.52 8.69 5.25
N ARG A 118 -1.33 8.98 4.22
CA ARG A 118 -0.83 9.25 2.86
C ARG A 118 0.02 10.50 2.79
N ALA A 119 -0.39 11.60 3.43
CA ALA A 119 0.37 12.83 3.47
C ALA A 119 1.73 12.64 4.17
N MET A 120 1.77 11.93 5.30
CA MET A 120 3.01 11.58 6.00
C MET A 120 3.92 10.72 5.12
N THR A 121 3.36 9.68 4.49
CA THR A 121 4.11 8.80 3.58
C THR A 121 4.69 9.58 2.40
N ALA A 122 3.95 10.52 1.84
CA ALA A 122 4.42 11.38 0.76
C ALA A 122 5.58 12.28 1.21
N LYS A 123 5.50 12.84 2.43
CA LYS A 123 6.58 13.66 3.01
C LYS A 123 7.85 12.83 3.24
N ILE A 124 7.73 11.69 3.89
CA ILE A 124 8.83 10.73 4.11
C ILE A 124 9.49 10.36 2.78
N ASN A 125 8.70 10.05 1.74
CA ASN A 125 9.25 9.69 0.43
C ASN A 125 9.95 10.88 -0.26
N ARG A 126 9.44 12.10 -0.10
CA ARG A 126 10.05 13.32 -0.62
C ARG A 126 11.39 13.58 0.06
N ASP A 127 11.44 13.46 1.38
CA ASP A 127 12.65 13.69 2.18
C ASP A 127 13.71 12.62 1.87
N LEU A 128 13.30 11.36 1.75
CA LEU A 128 14.18 10.26 1.33
C LEU A 128 14.79 10.47 -0.06
N LYS A 129 13.99 10.96 -1.03
CA LYS A 129 14.48 11.28 -2.38
C LYS A 129 15.47 12.43 -2.38
N LYS A 130 15.30 13.40 -1.47
CA LYS A 130 16.20 14.54 -1.31
C LYS A 130 17.44 14.22 -0.47
N GLY A 131 17.51 13.04 0.15
CA GLY A 131 18.59 12.68 1.08
C GLY A 131 18.52 13.46 2.40
N VAL A 132 17.36 14.02 2.73
CA VAL A 132 17.13 14.70 4.02
C VAL A 132 16.99 13.64 5.11
N ALA A 133 17.54 13.92 6.30
CA ALA A 133 17.37 13.05 7.46
C ALA A 133 15.88 12.86 7.75
N ILE A 134 15.44 11.60 7.79
CA ILE A 134 14.05 11.25 8.09
C ILE A 134 13.81 11.46 9.59
N ASP A 135 12.75 12.19 9.90
CA ASP A 135 12.22 12.24 11.26
C ASP A 135 11.70 10.86 11.67
N GLN A 136 12.38 10.25 12.64
CA GLN A 136 12.09 8.90 13.09
C GLN A 136 10.76 8.81 13.84
N GLU A 137 10.36 9.88 14.53
CA GLU A 137 9.08 9.97 15.23
C GLU A 137 7.92 9.98 14.22
N MET A 138 8.03 10.82 13.18
CA MET A 138 7.06 10.84 12.08
C MET A 138 6.96 9.50 11.36
N MET A 139 8.07 8.79 11.17
CA MET A 139 8.08 7.45 10.57
C MET A 139 7.33 6.44 11.46
N THR A 140 7.59 6.44 12.77
CA THR A 140 6.88 5.56 13.71
C THR A 140 5.39 5.88 13.76
N ASP A 141 5.04 7.16 13.84
CA ASP A 141 3.65 7.61 13.80
C ASP A 141 2.94 7.18 12.52
N CYS A 142 3.59 7.35 11.37
CA CYS A 142 3.02 6.94 10.10
C CYS A 142 2.80 5.43 10.01
N ILE A 143 3.71 4.62 10.57
CA ILE A 143 3.53 3.16 10.65
C ILE A 143 2.33 2.82 11.51
N ASP A 144 2.15 3.49 12.65
CA ASP A 144 1.05 3.22 13.57
C ASP A 144 -0.30 3.68 13.01
N GLU A 145 -0.36 4.79 12.26
CA GLU A 145 -1.57 5.16 11.52
C GLU A 145 -1.94 4.10 10.46
N TRP A 146 -0.96 3.62 9.70
CA TRP A 146 -1.24 2.56 8.72
C TRP A 146 -1.66 1.23 9.37
N LYS A 147 -1.16 0.91 10.57
CA LYS A 147 -1.64 -0.24 11.36
C LYS A 147 -3.11 -0.08 11.72
N LEU A 148 -3.47 1.11 12.22
CA LEU A 148 -4.82 1.44 12.64
C LEU A 148 -5.81 1.22 11.48
N ILE A 149 -5.48 1.75 10.29
CA ILE A 149 -6.31 1.58 9.08
C ILE A 149 -6.34 0.11 8.62
N ALA A 150 -5.21 -0.59 8.66
CA ALA A 150 -5.13 -1.99 8.21
C ALA A 150 -5.92 -2.98 9.08
N LEU A 151 -6.21 -2.61 10.33
CA LEU A 151 -6.97 -3.37 11.31
C LEU A 151 -8.43 -2.92 11.43
N HIS A 152 -8.78 -1.75 10.89
CA HIS A 152 -10.14 -1.25 10.85
C HIS A 152 -10.92 -1.83 9.66
N ASP A 153 -12.24 -1.92 9.78
CA ASP A 153 -13.16 -2.20 8.67
C ASP A 153 -13.31 -0.98 7.72
N ALA A 154 -12.17 -0.49 7.25
CA ALA A 154 -12.11 0.47 6.15
C ALA A 154 -12.39 -0.24 4.81
N ASP A 155 -12.56 0.51 3.72
CA ASP A 155 -12.71 -0.09 2.39
C ASP A 155 -11.54 -1.05 2.10
N ASN A 156 -11.83 -2.17 1.42
CA ASN A 156 -10.85 -3.20 1.07
C ASN A 156 -9.64 -2.60 0.33
N PHE A 157 -9.86 -1.56 -0.48
CA PHE A 157 -8.79 -0.85 -1.16
C PHE A 157 -7.87 -0.09 -0.19
N GLU A 158 -8.45 0.64 0.77
CA GLU A 158 -7.70 1.37 1.79
C GLU A 158 -6.93 0.41 2.71
N GLN A 159 -7.54 -0.69 3.12
CA GLN A 159 -6.87 -1.73 3.91
C GLN A 159 -5.71 -2.37 3.14
N ALA A 160 -5.87 -2.62 1.85
CA ALA A 160 -4.81 -3.19 1.01
C ALA A 160 -3.64 -2.22 0.85
N GLU A 161 -3.92 -0.93 0.62
CA GLU A 161 -2.90 0.13 0.57
C GLU A 161 -2.19 0.24 1.92
N ALA A 162 -2.94 0.30 3.02
CA ALA A 162 -2.39 0.34 4.37
C ALA A 162 -1.47 -0.85 4.65
N LYS A 163 -1.91 -2.06 4.30
CA LYS A 163 -1.13 -3.29 4.44
C LYS A 163 0.15 -3.30 3.59
N ALA A 164 0.17 -2.60 2.46
CA ALA A 164 1.36 -2.44 1.64
C ALA A 164 2.32 -1.39 2.24
N GLN A 165 1.79 -0.23 2.65
CA GLN A 165 2.59 0.90 3.11
C GLN A 165 3.27 0.64 4.45
N TRP A 166 2.56 0.15 5.49
CA TRP A 166 3.21 -0.13 6.78
C TRP A 166 4.36 -1.14 6.67
N ARG A 167 4.24 -2.18 5.83
CA ARG A 167 5.29 -3.18 5.58
C ARG A 167 6.49 -2.57 4.89
N ARG A 168 6.24 -1.64 3.96
CA ARG A 168 7.30 -0.91 3.24
C ARG A 168 8.04 0.00 4.22
N LEU A 169 7.32 0.82 4.98
CA LEU A 169 7.90 1.74 5.97
C LEU A 169 8.64 0.99 7.08
N ALA A 170 8.10 -0.12 7.58
CA ALA A 170 8.77 -0.96 8.58
C ALA A 170 10.12 -1.52 8.08
N ARG A 171 10.25 -1.84 6.78
CA ARG A 171 11.54 -2.24 6.20
C ARG A 171 12.52 -1.08 6.16
N ILE A 172 12.06 0.11 5.75
CA ILE A 172 12.88 1.33 5.73
C ILE A 172 13.36 1.67 7.14
N ALA A 173 12.47 1.66 8.13
CA ALA A 173 12.80 1.91 9.53
C ALA A 173 13.82 0.90 10.08
N LYS A 174 13.67 -0.39 9.73
CA LYS A 174 14.65 -1.42 10.08
C LYS A 174 16.02 -1.15 9.44
N GLU A 175 16.05 -0.68 8.20
CA GLU A 175 17.28 -0.34 7.49
C GLU A 175 17.98 0.90 8.07
N MET A 176 17.23 1.89 8.54
CA MET A 176 17.79 3.06 9.23
C MET A 176 18.47 2.68 10.56
N ASN A 177 17.91 1.71 11.29
CA ASN A 177 18.44 1.25 12.58
C ASN A 177 19.59 0.23 12.47
N MET A 178 19.98 -0.22 11.26
CA MET A 178 21.11 -1.13 11.08
C MET A 178 22.46 -0.39 11.25
N PRO A 179 23.53 -1.06 11.73
CA PRO A 179 24.87 -0.47 11.79
C PRO A 179 25.37 -0.07 10.40
N GLU A 180 26.17 1.01 10.30
CA GLU A 180 26.56 1.61 9.01
C GLU A 180 27.24 0.64 8.03
N GLU A 181 27.98 -0.34 8.56
CA GLU A 181 28.69 -1.35 7.78
C GLU A 181 27.76 -2.20 6.88
N GLU A 182 26.47 -2.33 7.22
CA GLU A 182 25.50 -3.14 6.48
C GLU A 182 24.58 -2.31 5.55
N LYS A 183 24.59 -0.98 5.64
CA LYS A 183 23.61 -0.08 4.97
C LYS A 183 23.68 -0.04 3.43
N PRO A 184 24.85 0.09 2.77
CA PRO A 184 24.89 0.47 1.35
C PRO A 184 24.41 -0.62 0.39
N SER A 185 24.56 -1.91 0.74
CA SER A 185 24.17 -3.03 -0.13
C SER A 185 22.66 -3.33 -0.10
N ARG A 186 21.97 -3.03 1.01
CA ARG A 186 20.54 -3.34 1.18
C ARG A 186 19.62 -2.21 0.74
N PHE A 187 19.94 -0.97 1.09
CA PHE A 187 19.11 0.18 0.75
C PHE A 187 18.98 0.36 -0.78
N ALA A 188 20.07 0.17 -1.52
CA ALA A 188 20.06 0.16 -2.99
C ALA A 188 19.17 -0.95 -3.60
N ARG A 189 19.08 -2.12 -2.94
CA ARG A 189 18.15 -3.18 -3.37
C ARG A 189 16.69 -2.86 -3.05
N LEU A 190 16.42 -2.13 -1.97
CA LEU A 190 15.05 -1.77 -1.59
C LEU A 190 14.48 -0.70 -2.53
N MET A 191 15.27 0.34 -2.84
CA MET A 191 14.87 1.43 -3.75
C MET A 191 14.96 1.02 -5.22
N GLY A 192 15.87 0.10 -5.58
CA GLY A 192 16.04 -0.40 -6.94
C GLY A 192 15.12 -1.56 -7.34
N ARG A 193 14.38 -2.18 -6.40
CA ARG A 193 13.44 -3.27 -6.71
C ARG A 193 12.07 -2.77 -7.17
N GLY A 194 12.07 -1.91 -8.19
CA GLY A 194 10.96 -1.80 -9.12
C GLY A 194 11.05 -2.94 -10.14
N ARG A 195 10.14 -3.92 -10.07
CA ARG A 195 9.75 -4.85 -11.15
C ARG A 195 10.75 -5.88 -11.72
N GLY A 196 12.02 -5.90 -11.32
CA GLY A 196 12.98 -6.87 -11.86
C GLY A 196 13.02 -8.24 -11.15
N LYS A 197 12.40 -9.27 -11.74
CA LYS A 197 12.62 -10.71 -11.51
C LYS A 197 12.02 -11.37 -10.25
N LEU A 198 10.69 -11.57 -10.28
CA LEU A 198 10.07 -12.80 -9.75
C LEU A 198 9.77 -13.82 -10.88
N ALA A 199 10.25 -13.58 -12.09
CA ALA A 199 10.13 -14.46 -13.23
C ALA A 199 11.50 -15.06 -13.61
N SER A 200 11.90 -16.11 -12.90
CA SER A 200 12.61 -17.26 -13.48
C SER A 200 12.55 -18.45 -12.52
N LYS A 201 11.33 -18.85 -12.13
CA LYS A 201 11.07 -20.28 -12.03
C LYS A 201 10.76 -20.72 -13.45
N GLU A 202 11.70 -21.44 -14.04
CA GLU A 202 11.55 -22.11 -15.34
C GLU A 202 10.16 -22.75 -15.42
N LYS A 203 9.33 -22.28 -16.34
CA LYS A 203 8.20 -23.08 -16.81
C LYS A 203 8.79 -24.28 -17.55
N PRO A 204 8.39 -25.53 -17.24
CA PRO A 204 8.70 -26.65 -18.10
C PRO A 204 8.15 -26.36 -19.49
N LYS A 205 8.96 -26.62 -20.52
CA LYS A 205 8.63 -26.53 -21.93
C LYS A 205 7.36 -27.36 -22.19
N LEU A 206 6.20 -26.71 -22.22
CA LEU A 206 5.00 -27.29 -22.82
C LEU A 206 4.97 -26.87 -24.28
N ALA A 207 4.83 -27.87 -25.12
CA ALA A 207 4.93 -27.81 -26.57
C ALA A 207 4.20 -26.61 -27.18
N GLN A 208 4.91 -25.93 -28.06
CA GLN A 208 4.35 -25.04 -29.07
C GLN A 208 3.37 -25.88 -29.89
N LYS A 209 2.09 -25.53 -29.83
CA LYS A 209 1.11 -25.93 -30.83
C LYS A 209 0.75 -24.67 -31.59
N GLU A 210 1.11 -24.68 -32.87
CA GLU A 210 0.73 -23.72 -33.88
C GLU A 210 -0.76 -23.42 -33.80
N THR A 211 -1.10 -22.14 -33.70
CA THR A 211 -2.36 -21.63 -34.24
C THR A 211 -2.02 -20.40 -35.04
N ASP A 212 -2.00 -20.64 -36.35
CA ASP A 212 -2.09 -19.67 -37.41
C ASP A 212 -3.29 -18.72 -37.25
N ASP A 213 -3.14 -17.57 -37.89
CA ASP A 213 -4.20 -16.72 -38.42
C ASP A 213 -5.16 -16.02 -37.42
N PHE A 214 -4.74 -14.85 -36.96
CA PHE A 214 -5.70 -13.78 -36.70
C PHE A 214 -5.29 -12.49 -37.40
N LYS A 215 -5.98 -12.23 -38.52
CA LYS A 215 -5.86 -11.05 -39.37
C LYS A 215 -6.06 -9.76 -38.58
N GLU A 216 -5.04 -8.92 -38.67
CA GLU A 216 -5.04 -7.51 -38.38
C GLU A 216 -6.08 -6.82 -39.28
N LYS A 217 -7.21 -6.41 -38.71
CA LYS A 217 -8.10 -5.43 -39.35
C LYS A 217 -7.73 -4.07 -38.80
N GLU A 218 -7.03 -3.31 -39.64
CA GLU A 218 -6.87 -1.87 -39.53
C GLU A 218 -8.23 -1.22 -39.25
N ASN A 219 -8.31 -0.45 -38.17
CA ASN A 219 -9.47 0.38 -37.86
C ASN A 219 -9.14 1.82 -38.29
N PRO A 220 -9.64 2.28 -39.46
CA PRO A 220 -9.37 3.62 -39.92
C PRO A 220 -10.13 4.66 -39.07
N GLY A 221 -9.36 5.61 -38.53
CA GLY A 221 -9.74 6.97 -38.15
C GLY A 221 -11.18 7.26 -37.70
N ARG A 222 -11.37 7.49 -36.40
CA ARG A 222 -12.45 8.37 -35.95
C ARG A 222 -12.01 9.83 -36.16
N PRO A 223 -12.75 10.64 -36.93
CA PRO A 223 -12.52 12.07 -36.95
C PRO A 223 -12.90 12.69 -35.60
N LEU A 224 -11.99 13.52 -35.07
CA LEU A 224 -12.24 14.42 -33.96
C LEU A 224 -13.23 15.48 -34.46
N ASN A 225 -14.52 15.31 -34.14
CA ASN A 225 -15.46 16.42 -34.23
C ASN A 225 -15.23 17.32 -33.02
N GLU A 226 -14.62 18.47 -33.28
CA GLU A 226 -14.66 19.68 -32.45
C GLU A 226 -16.09 19.94 -31.99
N ILE A 227 -16.32 19.85 -30.69
CA ILE A 227 -17.52 20.36 -30.04
C ILE A 227 -17.10 21.71 -29.43
N GLU A 228 -17.06 22.74 -30.27
CA GLU A 228 -17.13 24.11 -29.78
C GLU A 228 -18.56 24.34 -29.26
N ARG A 229 -18.72 24.43 -27.94
CA ARG A 229 -19.94 25.00 -27.35
C ARG A 229 -19.61 26.40 -26.84
N PRO A 230 -20.29 27.45 -27.34
CA PRO A 230 -20.18 28.77 -26.75
C PRO A 230 -20.83 28.77 -25.36
N PHE A 231 -20.04 29.18 -24.38
CA PHE A 231 -20.49 29.51 -23.03
C PHE A 231 -21.47 30.69 -23.14
N LYS A 232 -22.75 30.46 -22.81
CA LYS A 232 -23.70 31.56 -22.60
C LYS A 232 -23.53 32.06 -21.17
N GLU A 233 -23.11 33.31 -21.03
CA GLU A 233 -23.24 34.09 -19.80
C GLU A 233 -24.72 34.21 -19.43
N TYR A 234 -25.05 33.85 -18.19
CA TYR A 234 -26.30 34.25 -17.56
C TYR A 234 -26.02 35.53 -16.78
N GLN A 235 -26.61 36.63 -17.26
CA GLN A 235 -26.88 37.84 -16.47
C GLN A 235 -28.23 37.69 -15.77
#